data_AF-A0A423H1W9-F1
#
_entry.id   AF-A0A423H1W9-F1
#
_cell.length_a   1.000
_cell.length_b   1.000
_cell.length_c   1.000
_cell.angle_alpha   90.00
_cell.angle_beta   90.00
_cell.angle_gamma   90.00
#
_symmetry.space_group_name_H-M   'P 1'
#
loop_
_entity.id
_entity.type
_entity.pdbx_description
1 polymer ?
#
loop_
_entity_poly.entity_id
_entity_poly.type
_entity_poly.pdbx_seq_one_letter_code
_entity_poly.pdbx_strand_id
1 'polypeptide(L)'
;MSPAAVGGLPSSTQAQAFAAGIRRLERAIGRELWGEDSVSDAALVYELPEYAELLEEAYASGFVRGDLSHQGFDFDVINARPQAQLSALPYSEVCRYVHALYRCERHNWGWGSLVLWAIQSGALGIIASKLEACSSLAPR
;
A
#
# COMPACT_ATOMS: atom_id res chain seq x y z
N MET A 1 8.65 -26.09 -14.02
CA MET A 1 8.92 -25.66 -12.63
C MET A 1 9.85 -24.45 -12.71
N SER A 2 9.30 -23.24 -12.61
CA SER A 2 10.12 -22.02 -12.62
C SER A 2 10.73 -21.81 -11.23
N PRO A 3 12.00 -21.38 -11.13
CA PRO A 3 12.63 -21.15 -9.84
C PRO A 3 11.90 -20.01 -9.13
N ALA A 4 11.51 -20.23 -7.88
CA ALA A 4 10.99 -19.19 -7.01
C ALA A 4 12.04 -18.09 -6.91
N ALA A 5 11.68 -16.87 -7.32
CA ALA A 5 12.55 -15.71 -7.19
C ALA A 5 12.95 -15.57 -5.72
N VAL A 6 14.25 -15.66 -5.45
CA VAL A 6 14.83 -15.27 -4.15
C VAL A 6 14.57 -13.77 -4.01
N GLY A 7 13.50 -13.40 -3.30
CA GLY A 7 12.91 -12.07 -3.37
C GLY A 7 13.77 -10.99 -2.72
N GLY A 8 14.57 -10.28 -3.52
CA GLY A 8 15.18 -9.00 -3.12
C GLY A 8 14.13 -7.91 -2.95
N LEU A 9 14.42 -6.84 -2.21
CA LEU A 9 13.52 -5.68 -2.08
C LEU A 9 13.21 -5.08 -3.46
N PRO A 10 12.00 -4.48 -3.66
CA PRO A 10 11.66 -3.84 -4.93
C PRO A 10 12.70 -2.78 -5.32
N SER A 11 13.02 -2.70 -6.60
CA SER A 11 13.92 -1.70 -7.17
C SER A 11 13.34 -0.28 -7.08
N SER A 12 14.18 0.74 -7.32
CA SER A 12 13.75 2.15 -7.35
C SER A 12 12.67 2.41 -8.41
N THR A 13 12.78 1.81 -9.59
CA THR A 13 11.76 1.93 -10.66
C THR A 13 10.42 1.32 -10.22
N GLN A 14 10.46 0.14 -9.60
CA GLN A 14 9.26 -0.52 -9.06
C GLN A 14 8.64 0.32 -7.93
N ALA A 15 9.45 0.90 -7.06
CA ALA A 15 9.00 1.80 -6.01
C ALA A 15 8.30 3.06 -6.56
N GLN A 16 8.85 3.67 -7.61
CA GLN A 16 8.25 4.83 -8.27
C GLN A 16 6.92 4.48 -8.95
N ALA A 17 6.86 3.37 -9.68
CA ALA A 17 5.65 2.91 -10.34
C ALA A 17 4.53 2.67 -9.33
N PHE A 18 4.87 1.99 -8.23
CA PHE A 18 3.94 1.72 -7.14
C PHE A 18 3.48 3.00 -6.43
N ALA A 19 4.39 3.94 -6.14
CA ALA A 19 4.04 5.25 -5.59
C ALA A 19 3.08 6.02 -6.50
N ALA A 20 3.35 6.05 -7.81
CA ALA A 20 2.48 6.69 -8.78
C ALA A 20 1.08 6.03 -8.81
N GLY A 21 1.01 4.71 -8.65
CA GLY A 21 -0.25 3.97 -8.49
C GLY A 21 -1.03 4.40 -7.25
N ILE A 22 -0.36 4.51 -6.09
CA ILE A 22 -0.98 5.04 -4.85
C ILE A 22 -1.57 6.42 -5.12
N ARG A 23 -0.81 7.33 -5.74
CA ARG A 23 -1.30 8.69 -6.05
C ARG A 23 -2.51 8.68 -7.00
N ARG A 24 -2.58 7.74 -7.95
CA ARG A 24 -3.75 7.60 -8.83
C ARG A 24 -4.98 7.17 -8.03
N LEU A 25 -4.82 6.17 -7.16
CA LEU A 25 -5.91 5.70 -6.30
C LEU A 25 -6.37 6.79 -5.31
N GLU A 26 -5.44 7.51 -4.67
CA GLU A 26 -5.77 8.66 -3.79
C GLU A 26 -6.62 9.69 -4.52
N ARG A 27 -6.25 10.06 -5.76
CA ARG A 27 -7.03 10.98 -6.58
C ARG A 27 -8.39 10.40 -6.97
N ALA A 28 -8.47 9.11 -7.26
CA ALA A 28 -9.72 8.45 -7.61
C ALA A 28 -10.71 8.52 -6.45
N ILE A 29 -10.27 8.09 -5.27
CA ILE A 29 -11.06 8.13 -4.03
C ILE A 29 -11.48 9.57 -3.69
N GLY A 30 -10.57 10.55 -3.85
CA GLY A 30 -10.87 11.95 -3.62
C GLY A 30 -11.94 12.56 -4.54
N ARG A 31 -12.21 11.96 -5.72
CA ARG A 31 -13.29 12.42 -6.63
C ARG A 31 -14.67 11.96 -6.19
N GLU A 32 -14.75 10.82 -5.50
CA GLU A 32 -16.02 10.13 -5.25
C GLU A 32 -16.84 10.75 -4.10
N LEU A 33 -16.27 11.70 -3.34
CA LEU A 33 -16.93 12.38 -2.21
C LEU A 33 -17.55 11.40 -1.18
N TRP A 34 -16.97 10.21 -1.05
CA TRP A 34 -17.39 9.19 -0.10
C TRP A 34 -17.39 9.73 1.34
N GLY A 35 -18.48 9.44 2.06
CA GLY A 35 -18.78 10.01 3.38
C GLY A 35 -17.99 9.36 4.51
N GLU A 36 -18.37 9.65 5.76
CA GLU A 36 -17.75 9.03 6.95
C GLU A 36 -18.14 7.54 7.14
N ASP A 37 -19.02 6.98 6.30
CA ASP A 37 -19.61 5.65 6.49
C ASP A 37 -18.79 4.55 5.78
N SER A 38 -17.65 4.20 6.39
CA SER A 38 -16.54 3.48 5.77
C SER A 38 -16.83 2.06 5.24
N VAL A 39 -17.97 1.45 5.60
CA VAL A 39 -18.29 0.06 5.22
C VAL A 39 -18.95 0.00 3.84
N SER A 40 -19.89 0.90 3.54
CA SER A 40 -20.52 0.96 2.21
C SER A 40 -19.54 1.43 1.13
N ASP A 41 -18.64 2.34 1.50
CA ASP A 41 -17.63 2.88 0.59
C ASP A 41 -16.53 1.85 0.26
N ALA A 42 -16.25 0.91 1.16
CA ALA A 42 -15.28 -0.16 0.93
C ALA A 42 -15.66 -1.06 -0.26
N ALA A 43 -16.95 -1.35 -0.45
CA ALA A 43 -17.39 -2.13 -1.62
C ALA A 43 -17.16 -1.36 -2.93
N LEU A 44 -17.34 -0.04 -2.91
CA LEU A 44 -17.14 0.82 -4.08
C LEU A 44 -15.66 0.98 -4.44
N VAL A 45 -14.76 0.98 -3.45
CA VAL A 45 -13.30 0.99 -3.67
C VAL A 45 -12.85 -0.18 -4.52
N TYR A 46 -13.40 -1.37 -4.27
CA TYR A 46 -13.02 -2.57 -5.01
C TYR A 46 -13.40 -2.54 -6.48
N GLU A 47 -14.37 -1.73 -6.85
CA GLU A 47 -14.82 -1.53 -8.23
C GLU A 47 -13.99 -0.45 -8.96
N LEU A 48 -13.13 0.29 -8.25
CA LEU A 48 -12.26 1.28 -8.90
C LEU A 48 -11.17 0.59 -9.75
N PRO A 49 -11.01 0.97 -11.03
CA PRO A 49 -9.91 0.49 -11.86
C PRO A 49 -8.54 0.76 -11.22
N GLU A 50 -8.36 1.93 -10.60
CA GLU A 50 -7.11 2.29 -9.93
C GLU A 50 -6.78 1.38 -8.74
N TYR A 51 -7.78 0.79 -8.08
CA TYR A 51 -7.55 -0.17 -7.01
C TYR A 51 -7.02 -1.49 -7.58
N ALA A 52 -7.66 -2.00 -8.64
CA ALA A 52 -7.24 -3.23 -9.32
C ALA A 52 -5.82 -3.10 -9.91
N GLU A 53 -5.54 -1.98 -10.59
CA GLU A 53 -4.20 -1.67 -11.13
C GLU A 53 -3.15 -1.63 -10.02
N LEU A 54 -3.43 -0.96 -8.90
CA LEU A 54 -2.48 -0.85 -7.81
C LEU A 54 -2.22 -2.20 -7.14
N LEU A 55 -3.25 -3.02 -6.98
CA LEU A 55 -3.12 -4.38 -6.46
C LEU A 55 -2.23 -5.23 -7.37
N GLU A 56 -2.49 -5.21 -8.68
CA GLU A 56 -1.69 -5.94 -9.66
C GLU A 56 -0.21 -5.49 -9.62
N GLU A 57 0.04 -4.19 -9.59
CA GLU A 57 1.37 -3.62 -9.45
C GLU A 57 2.05 -4.07 -8.16
N ALA A 58 1.33 -4.13 -7.02
CA ALA A 58 1.87 -4.58 -5.74
C ALA A 58 2.45 -6.00 -5.82
N TYR A 59 1.77 -6.89 -6.56
CA TYR A 59 2.24 -8.26 -6.81
C TYR A 59 3.36 -8.31 -7.86
N ALA A 60 3.20 -7.61 -8.98
CA ALA A 60 4.18 -7.61 -10.08
C ALA A 60 5.54 -7.02 -9.66
N SER A 61 5.52 -5.97 -8.83
CA SER A 61 6.71 -5.30 -8.31
C SER A 61 7.33 -5.97 -7.08
N GLY A 62 6.75 -7.06 -6.58
CA GLY A 62 7.31 -7.83 -5.46
C GLY A 62 7.19 -7.16 -4.09
N PHE A 63 6.26 -6.20 -3.95
CA PHE A 63 5.85 -5.66 -2.65
C PHE A 63 5.05 -6.69 -1.86
N VAL A 64 4.09 -7.37 -2.52
CA VAL A 64 3.34 -8.48 -1.93
C VAL A 64 3.97 -9.80 -2.36
N ARG A 65 4.18 -10.69 -1.39
CA ARG A 65 4.94 -11.94 -1.55
C ARG A 65 4.19 -13.11 -0.93
N GLY A 66 4.66 -14.32 -1.22
CA GLY A 66 4.10 -15.57 -0.69
C GLY A 66 4.54 -15.92 0.74
N ASP A 67 5.50 -15.21 1.31
CA ASP A 67 5.97 -15.42 2.68
C ASP A 67 5.03 -14.75 3.70
N LEU A 68 4.88 -15.39 4.86
CA LEU A 68 4.12 -14.85 5.98
C LEU A 68 5.11 -14.26 6.97
N SER A 69 5.05 -12.95 7.19
CA SER A 69 5.74 -12.34 8.33
C SER A 69 4.97 -12.65 9.60
N HIS A 70 5.64 -13.21 10.60
CA HIS A 70 5.06 -13.43 11.94
C HIS A 70 4.88 -12.13 12.74
N GLN A 71 5.47 -11.02 12.28
CA GLN A 71 5.33 -9.71 12.89
C GLN A 71 4.35 -8.88 12.08
N GLY A 72 3.16 -8.66 12.64
CA GLY A 72 2.12 -7.82 12.06
C GLY A 72 2.41 -6.32 12.22
N PHE A 73 1.52 -5.51 11.65
CA PHE A 73 1.39 -4.10 11.98
C PHE A 73 0.06 -3.88 12.69
N ASP A 74 0.04 -2.96 13.65
CA ASP A 74 -1.20 -2.46 14.24
C ASP A 74 -1.70 -1.31 13.36
N PHE A 75 -2.61 -1.63 12.43
CA PHE A 75 -3.14 -0.65 11.48
C PHE A 75 -3.97 0.43 12.17
N ASP A 76 -4.61 0.12 13.30
CA ASP A 76 -5.40 1.07 14.06
C ASP A 76 -4.51 2.17 14.64
N VAL A 77 -3.41 1.76 15.29
CA VAL A 77 -2.42 2.69 15.85
C VAL A 77 -1.74 3.51 14.75
N ILE A 78 -1.44 2.88 13.61
CA ILE A 78 -0.79 3.56 12.48
C ILE A 78 -1.71 4.60 11.87
N ASN A 79 -2.93 4.21 11.49
CA ASN A 79 -3.87 5.10 10.80
C ASN A 79 -4.38 6.22 11.72
N ALA A 80 -4.32 6.06 13.05
CA ALA A 80 -4.59 7.14 14.00
C ALA A 80 -3.51 8.23 14.04
N ARG A 81 -2.24 7.90 13.76
CA ARG A 81 -1.10 8.85 13.79
C ARG A 81 -0.05 8.51 12.71
N PRO A 82 -0.40 8.54 11.42
CA PRO A 82 0.41 7.93 10.38
C PRO A 82 1.75 8.62 10.20
N GLN A 83 1.80 9.95 10.32
CA GLN A 83 3.05 10.70 10.23
C GLN A 83 4.07 10.25 11.30
N ALA A 84 3.62 10.05 12.55
CA ALA A 84 4.51 9.66 13.64
C ALA A 84 5.02 8.22 13.50
N GLN A 85 4.17 7.33 12.95
CA GLN A 85 4.48 5.90 12.85
C GLN A 85 5.30 5.54 11.60
N LEU A 86 5.07 6.23 10.46
CA LEU A 86 5.61 5.81 9.16
C LEU A 86 6.83 6.61 8.70
N SER A 87 6.98 7.87 9.13
CA SER A 87 8.01 8.77 8.58
C SER A 87 9.43 8.25 8.79
N ALA A 88 9.71 7.65 9.94
CA ALA A 88 11.04 7.17 10.30
C ALA A 88 11.33 5.73 9.83
N LEU A 89 10.37 5.04 9.21
CA LEU A 89 10.57 3.65 8.81
C LEU A 89 11.64 3.53 7.71
N PRO A 90 12.56 2.55 7.82
CA PRO A 90 13.47 2.22 6.72
C PRO A 90 12.69 1.61 5.54
N TYR A 91 13.29 1.62 4.35
CA TYR A 91 12.64 1.13 3.13
C TYR A 91 12.15 -0.32 3.22
N SER A 92 12.91 -1.20 3.88
CA SER A 92 12.50 -2.59 4.12
C SER A 92 11.19 -2.69 4.91
N GLU A 93 11.01 -1.81 5.90
CA GLU A 93 9.80 -1.74 6.72
C GLU A 93 8.62 -1.11 5.98
N VAL A 94 8.89 -0.16 5.07
CA VAL A 94 7.88 0.35 4.13
C VAL A 94 7.36 -0.77 3.23
N CYS A 95 8.25 -1.58 2.65
CA CYS A 95 7.85 -2.74 1.86
C CYS A 95 7.08 -3.77 2.70
N ARG A 96 7.50 -4.01 3.94
CA ARG A 96 6.80 -4.90 4.89
C ARG A 96 5.40 -4.38 5.22
N TYR A 97 5.24 -3.07 5.41
CA TYR A 97 3.94 -2.45 5.65
C TYR A 97 2.99 -2.66 4.48
N VAL A 98 3.43 -2.38 3.25
CA VAL A 98 2.63 -2.61 2.04
C VAL A 98 2.25 -4.08 1.90
N HIS A 99 3.19 -4.99 2.11
CA HIS A 99 2.92 -6.42 2.11
C HIS A 99 1.82 -6.77 3.11
N ALA A 100 1.97 -6.36 4.38
CA ALA A 100 1.02 -6.67 5.43
C ALA A 100 -0.37 -6.08 5.13
N LEU A 101 -0.42 -4.85 4.63
CA LEU A 101 -1.65 -4.15 4.26
C LEU A 101 -2.46 -4.98 3.26
N TYR A 102 -1.86 -5.38 2.14
CA TYR A 102 -2.57 -6.14 1.11
C TYR A 102 -2.91 -7.58 1.50
N ARG A 103 -2.09 -8.20 2.37
CA ARG A 103 -2.42 -9.50 2.94
C ARG A 103 -3.66 -9.40 3.82
N CYS A 104 -3.73 -8.40 4.70
CA CYS A 104 -4.88 -8.16 5.55
C CYS A 104 -6.10 -7.71 4.73
N GLU A 105 -5.92 -6.88 3.71
CA GLU A 105 -6.97 -6.44 2.78
C GLU A 105 -7.72 -7.62 2.18
N ARG A 106 -6.98 -8.61 1.69
CA ARG A 106 -7.56 -9.85 1.14
C ARG A 106 -8.42 -10.60 2.16
N HIS A 107 -8.04 -10.58 3.43
CA HIS A 107 -8.82 -11.23 4.50
C HIS A 107 -10.02 -10.39 4.95
N ASN A 108 -10.03 -9.08 4.67
CA ASN A 108 -11.08 -8.16 5.05
C ASN A 108 -12.16 -7.96 3.96
N TRP A 109 -12.01 -8.64 2.81
CA TRP A 109 -12.94 -8.53 1.69
C TRP A 109 -14.40 -8.75 2.13
N GLY A 110 -15.26 -7.79 1.82
CA GLY A 110 -16.68 -7.81 2.20
C GLY A 110 -17.01 -7.29 3.61
N TRP A 111 -16.01 -6.95 4.41
CA TRP A 111 -16.16 -6.39 5.77
C TRP A 111 -15.60 -4.98 5.93
N GLY A 112 -14.74 -4.56 5.00
CA GLY A 112 -14.17 -3.22 4.93
C GLY A 112 -12.86 -3.22 4.15
N SER A 113 -12.31 -2.04 3.89
CA SER A 113 -11.02 -1.90 3.18
C SER A 113 -9.99 -1.19 4.04
N LEU A 114 -8.92 -1.90 4.39
CA LEU A 114 -7.75 -1.33 5.05
C LEU A 114 -6.98 -0.42 4.10
N VAL A 115 -6.98 -0.71 2.79
CA VAL A 115 -6.41 0.16 1.77
C VAL A 115 -7.16 1.50 1.72
N LEU A 116 -8.50 1.48 1.72
CA LEU A 116 -9.30 2.69 1.81
C LEU A 116 -8.95 3.48 3.07
N TRP A 117 -8.91 2.81 4.22
CA TRP A 117 -8.60 3.48 5.48
C TRP A 117 -7.18 4.07 5.52
N ALA A 118 -6.21 3.36 4.96
CA ALA A 118 -4.84 3.84 4.84
C ALA A 118 -4.73 5.04 3.87
N ILE A 119 -5.60 5.14 2.85
CA ILE A 119 -5.71 6.34 2.02
C ILE A 119 -6.37 7.49 2.78
N GLN A 120 -7.52 7.25 3.41
CA GLN A 120 -8.29 8.29 4.11
C GLN A 120 -7.52 8.89 5.29
N SER A 121 -6.73 8.08 6.01
CA SER A 121 -5.84 8.55 7.07
C SER A 121 -4.58 9.27 6.55
N GLY A 122 -4.25 9.13 5.26
CA GLY A 122 -3.02 9.64 4.66
C GLY A 122 -1.79 8.74 4.87
N ALA A 123 -1.96 7.56 5.48
CA ALA A 123 -0.87 6.59 5.66
C ALA A 123 -0.24 6.19 4.32
N LEU A 124 -1.04 5.84 3.32
CA LEU A 124 -0.54 5.47 1.99
C LEU A 124 0.13 6.65 1.27
N GLY A 125 -0.31 7.89 1.50
CA GLY A 125 0.36 9.09 0.97
C GLY A 125 1.76 9.31 1.53
N ILE A 126 1.97 8.99 2.82
CA ILE A 126 3.31 9.00 3.43
C ILE A 126 4.17 7.88 2.84
N ILE A 127 3.62 6.69 2.66
CA ILE A 127 4.31 5.58 2.00
C ILE A 127 4.74 5.96 0.59
N ALA A 128 3.84 6.51 -0.24
CA ALA A 128 4.15 6.97 -1.59
C ALA A 128 5.30 7.98 -1.60
N SER A 129 5.27 8.96 -0.69
CA SER A 129 6.33 9.96 -0.56
C SER A 129 7.70 9.33 -0.21
N LYS A 130 7.71 8.29 0.64
CA LYS A 130 8.94 7.57 0.99
C LYS A 130 9.47 6.75 -0.19
N LEU A 131 8.59 6.09 -0.93
CA LEU A 131 8.96 5.33 -2.13
C LEU A 131 9.56 6.25 -3.22
N GLU A 132 8.95 7.42 -3.43
CA GLU A 132 9.46 8.48 -4.29
C GLU A 132 10.87 8.91 -3.84
N ALA A 133 11.08 9.17 -2.55
CA ALA A 133 12.36 9.58 -2.00
C ALA A 133 13.46 8.51 -2.09
N CYS A 134 13.13 7.23 -1.87
CA CYS A 134 14.10 6.13 -1.96
C CYS A 134 14.70 5.99 -3.36
N SER A 135 13.95 6.35 -4.41
CA SER A 135 14.42 6.33 -5.79
C SER A 135 15.43 7.44 -6.13
N SER A 136 15.42 8.54 -5.37
CA SER A 136 16.31 9.69 -5.56
C SER A 136 17.74 9.48 -5.04
N LEU A 137 17.95 8.39 -4.28
CA LEU A 137 19.24 8.03 -3.66
C LEU A 137 20.02 6.97 -4.44
N ALA A 138 19.53 6.52 -5.60
CA ALA A 138 20.30 5.62 -6.47
C ALA A 138 21.48 6.39 -7.09
N PRO A 139 22.74 5.94 -6.92
CA PRO A 139 23.88 6.59 -7.58
C PRO A 139 23.70 6.51 -9.09
N ARG A 140 23.88 7.66 -9.75
CA ARG A 140 23.97 7.76 -11.21
C ARG A 140 25.23 7.09 -11.74
#